data_AF-A0A7S0VUE8-F1
#
_entry.id   AF-A0A7S0VUE8-F1
#
_cell.length_a   1.000
_cell.length_b   1.000
_cell.length_c   1.000
_cell.angle_alpha   90.00
_cell.angle_beta   90.00
_cell.angle_gamma   90.00
#
_symmetry.space_group_name_H-M   'P 1'
#
loop_
_entity.id
_entity.type
_entity.pdbx_description
1 polymer ?
#
loop_
_entity_poly.entity_id
_entity_poly.type
_entity_poly.pdbx_seq_one_letter_code
_entity_poly.pdbx_strand_id
1 'polypeptide(L)'
;QHPPPLLMKNGVVCAMIMCSIKVWDQSRKIGPVLVSQPAQIFTFSRDSEGVHHPALPHSLRRYSPPEIGSDLGEGFETFVPKKEGPSELWPVLEAMKRGGAGSRERFVSFRNNFNKIMETPYNRKDEWRIDLHRVRGTVYMDVVKLAENTFPQQAR
;
A
#
# COMPACT_ATOMS: atom_id res chain seq x y z
N GLN A 1 12.60 31.47 -3.61
CA GLN A 1 11.69 30.30 -3.50
C GLN A 1 11.34 30.15 -2.03
N HIS A 2 10.12 30.50 -1.64
CA HIS A 2 9.67 30.34 -0.25
C HIS A 2 9.24 28.88 -0.01
N PRO A 3 9.54 28.28 1.16
CA PRO A 3 9.03 26.96 1.49
C PRO A 3 7.50 27.00 1.58
N PRO A 4 6.79 25.94 1.17
CA PRO A 4 5.34 25.89 1.30
C PRO A 4 4.94 25.94 2.78
N PRO A 5 3.78 26.54 3.11
CA PRO A 5 3.31 26.63 4.49
C PRO A 5 3.03 25.24 5.06
N LEU A 6 3.61 24.93 6.20
CA LEU A 6 3.31 23.74 6.98
C LEU A 6 1.89 23.89 7.55
N LEU A 7 0.95 23.05 7.11
CA LEU A 7 -0.37 23.00 7.71
C LEU A 7 -0.26 22.22 9.03
N MET A 8 -0.37 22.92 10.16
CA MET A 8 -0.51 22.28 11.46
C MET A 8 -2.00 22.07 11.76
N LYS A 9 -2.42 20.81 11.90
CA LYS A 9 -3.62 20.44 12.64
C LYS A 9 -3.21 19.50 13.77
N ASN A 10 -3.60 19.83 15.00
CA ASN A 10 -3.42 19.01 16.20
C ASN A 10 -1.96 18.65 16.56
N GLY A 11 -1.00 19.54 16.31
CA GLY A 11 0.41 19.31 16.67
C GLY A 11 1.16 18.32 15.76
N VAL A 12 0.53 17.89 14.65
CA VAL A 12 1.17 17.08 13.61
C VAL A 12 1.68 18.02 12.51
N VAL A 13 2.98 17.97 12.24
CA VAL A 13 3.59 18.66 11.10
C VAL A 13 3.25 17.87 9.84
N CYS A 14 2.21 18.28 9.13
CA CYS A 14 1.85 17.71 7.84
C CYS A 14 2.70 18.40 6.76
N ALA A 15 3.82 17.79 6.39
CA ALA A 15 4.63 18.25 5.27
C ALA A 15 4.00 17.73 3.98
N MET A 16 3.23 18.56 3.29
CA MET A 16 2.79 18.27 1.94
C MET A 16 4.02 18.38 1.02
N ILE A 17 4.75 17.27 0.84
CA ILE A 17 5.85 17.19 -0.13
C ILE A 17 5.22 17.16 -1.52
N MET A 18 4.97 18.34 -2.08
CA MET A 18 4.63 18.52 -3.49
C MET A 18 5.90 18.33 -4.34
N CYS A 19 6.37 17.09 -4.47
CA CYS A 19 7.43 16.74 -5.42
C CYS A 19 6.80 16.39 -6.76
N SER A 20 6.76 17.34 -7.69
CA SER A 20 6.50 17.04 -9.10
C SER A 20 7.82 16.60 -9.74
N ILE A 21 8.07 15.29 -9.79
CA ILE A 21 9.14 14.74 -10.62
C ILE A 21 8.67 14.89 -12.08
N LYS A 22 8.95 16.04 -12.70
CA LYS A 22 8.61 16.28 -14.11
C LYS A 22 9.53 15.52 -15.07
N VAL A 23 10.66 15.00 -14.59
CA VAL A 23 11.67 14.35 -15.42
C VAL A 23 12.21 13.13 -14.69
N TRP A 24 11.96 11.95 -15.28
CA TRP A 24 12.71 10.75 -14.95
C TRP A 24 14.08 10.84 -15.65
N ASP A 25 15.11 11.24 -14.90
CA ASP A 25 16.46 11.39 -15.43
C ASP A 25 17.18 10.04 -15.48
N GLN A 26 17.19 9.42 -16.67
CA GLN A 26 17.90 8.17 -16.96
C GLN A 26 19.40 8.37 -17.22
N SER A 27 19.88 9.62 -17.29
CA SER A 27 21.28 9.92 -17.62
C SER A 27 22.25 9.56 -16.49
N ARG A 28 21.74 9.49 -15.25
CA ARG A 28 22.51 9.03 -14.10
C ARG A 28 22.68 7.52 -14.16
N LYS A 29 23.90 7.08 -14.51
CA LYS A 29 24.35 5.71 -14.28
C LYS A 29 24.53 5.50 -12.78
N ILE A 30 23.48 4.99 -12.14
CA ILE A 30 23.55 4.51 -10.76
C ILE A 30 24.20 3.12 -10.80
N GLY A 31 25.15 2.88 -9.90
CA GLY A 31 25.71 1.54 -9.72
C GLY A 31 24.64 0.51 -9.31
N PRO A 32 24.98 -0.78 -9.23
CA PRO A 32 24.01 -1.81 -8.87
C PRO A 32 23.41 -1.52 -7.49
N VAL A 33 22.08 -1.61 -7.41
CA VAL A 33 21.35 -1.49 -6.13
C VAL A 33 21.38 -2.85 -5.45
N LEU A 34 21.92 -2.89 -4.22
CA LEU A 34 21.89 -4.08 -3.39
C LEU A 34 20.50 -4.22 -2.77
N VAL A 35 19.84 -5.34 -3.04
CA VAL A 35 18.54 -5.69 -2.45
C VAL A 35 18.77 -6.87 -1.51
N SER A 36 18.51 -6.68 -0.22
CA SER A 36 18.60 -7.75 0.77
C SER A 36 17.43 -8.73 0.63
N GLN A 37 17.61 -9.95 1.13
CA GLN A 37 16.50 -10.91 1.25
C GLN A 37 15.38 -10.33 2.14
N PRO A 38 14.10 -10.37 1.72
CA PRO A 38 12.99 -9.97 2.57
C PRO A 38 12.91 -10.87 3.81
N ALA A 39 12.77 -10.25 4.99
CA ALA A 39 12.59 -10.94 6.25
C ALA A 39 11.20 -10.64 6.82
N GLN A 40 10.45 -11.69 7.20
CA GLN A 40 9.18 -11.51 7.87
C GLN A 40 9.43 -11.13 9.35
N ILE A 41 9.01 -9.93 9.72
CA ILE A 41 9.20 -9.38 11.08
C ILE A 41 7.95 -9.52 11.97
N PHE A 42 6.76 -9.53 11.37
CA PHE A 42 5.48 -9.80 12.05
C PHE A 42 4.46 -10.27 11.03
N THR A 43 3.27 -10.66 11.50
CA THR A 43 2.13 -11.03 10.67
C THR A 43 0.83 -10.56 11.30
N PHE A 44 -0.23 -10.47 10.51
CA PHE A 44 -1.60 -10.26 10.97
C PHE A 44 -2.57 -10.90 9.98
N SER A 45 -3.76 -11.25 10.46
CA SER A 45 -4.86 -11.72 9.62
C SER A 45 -6.03 -10.73 9.65
N ARG A 46 -6.93 -10.86 8.66
CA ARG A 46 -8.22 -10.17 8.62
C ARG A 46 -9.30 -11.22 8.40
N ASP A 47 -10.35 -11.22 9.21
CA ASP A 47 -11.46 -12.17 9.07
C ASP A 47 -12.55 -11.65 8.11
N SER A 48 -13.63 -12.42 7.96
CA SER A 48 -14.76 -12.09 7.07
C SER A 48 -15.52 -10.83 7.48
N GLU A 49 -15.53 -10.52 8.79
CA GLU A 49 -16.15 -9.31 9.33
C GLU A 49 -15.24 -8.08 9.20
N GLY A 50 -14.02 -8.29 8.70
CA GLY A 50 -13.05 -7.25 8.49
C GLY A 50 -12.22 -6.92 9.73
N VAL A 51 -12.33 -7.71 10.80
CA VAL A 51 -11.58 -7.53 12.04
C VAL A 51 -10.14 -7.97 11.81
N HIS A 52 -9.20 -7.13 12.28
CA HIS A 52 -7.78 -7.42 12.23
C HIS A 52 -7.35 -8.20 13.47
N HIS A 53 -6.57 -9.26 13.24
CA HIS A 53 -6.02 -10.13 14.27
C HIS A 53 -4.50 -10.06 14.20
N PRO A 54 -3.86 -9.21 15.00
CA PRO A 54 -2.41 -9.09 15.05
C PRO A 54 -1.73 -10.39 15.51
N ALA A 55 -0.55 -10.67 14.96
CA ALA A 55 0.33 -11.78 15.33
C ALA A 55 -0.26 -13.19 15.14
N LEU A 56 -1.31 -13.33 14.33
CA LEU A 56 -2.02 -14.58 14.12
C LEU A 56 -2.13 -14.91 12.63
N PRO A 57 -1.64 -16.08 12.15
CA PRO A 57 -1.74 -16.48 10.76
C PRO A 57 -3.01 -17.30 10.45
N HIS A 58 -4.07 -17.20 11.26
CA HIS A 58 -5.25 -18.09 11.16
C HIS A 58 -5.95 -18.07 9.80
N SER A 59 -5.80 -16.99 9.01
CA SER A 59 -6.35 -16.88 7.66
C SER A 59 -5.40 -17.36 6.55
N LEU A 60 -4.20 -17.84 6.88
CA LEU A 60 -3.22 -18.28 5.89
C LEU A 60 -3.69 -19.60 5.27
N ARG A 61 -4.04 -19.54 3.99
CA ARG A 61 -4.46 -20.71 3.23
C ARG A 61 -3.23 -21.42 2.64
N ARG A 62 -3.30 -22.74 2.58
CA ARG A 62 -2.33 -23.54 1.82
C ARG A 62 -2.78 -23.60 0.37
N TYR A 63 -1.81 -23.50 -0.54
CA TYR A 63 -2.07 -23.70 -1.96
C TYR A 63 -2.53 -25.14 -2.20
N SER A 64 -3.60 -25.30 -2.97
CA SER A 64 -4.05 -26.56 -3.53
C SER A 64 -4.29 -26.33 -5.02
N PRO A 65 -3.67 -27.11 -5.92
CA PRO A 65 -3.87 -26.93 -7.35
C PRO A 65 -5.35 -27.15 -7.70
N PRO A 66 -5.98 -26.23 -8.46
CA PRO A 66 -7.34 -26.43 -8.95
C PRO A 66 -7.36 -27.44 -10.10
N GLU A 67 -8.55 -27.93 -10.44
CA GLU A 67 -8.74 -28.73 -11.64
C GLU A 67 -8.59 -27.86 -12.89
N ILE A 68 -7.88 -28.38 -13.90
CA ILE A 68 -7.73 -27.67 -15.17
C ILE A 68 -9.08 -27.74 -15.90
N GLY A 69 -9.60 -26.58 -16.29
CA GLY A 69 -10.91 -26.46 -16.95
C GLY A 69 -12.05 -26.07 -16.00
N SER A 70 -11.78 -25.84 -14.71
CA SER A 70 -12.77 -25.26 -13.81
C SER A 70 -13.26 -23.90 -14.32
N ASP A 71 -14.57 -23.67 -14.24
CA ASP A 71 -15.19 -22.39 -14.61
C ASP A 71 -14.99 -21.36 -13.49
N LEU A 72 -14.27 -20.28 -13.78
CA LEU A 72 -14.05 -19.17 -12.83
C LEU A 72 -15.29 -18.28 -12.65
N GLY A 73 -16.33 -18.45 -13.48
CA GLY A 73 -17.63 -17.80 -13.35
C GLY A 73 -18.58 -18.52 -12.38
N GLU A 74 -18.29 -19.76 -11.98
CA GLU A 74 -19.13 -20.50 -11.05
C GLU A 74 -19.25 -19.76 -9.70
N GLY A 75 -20.49 -19.55 -9.25
CA GLY A 75 -20.78 -18.85 -8.00
C GLY A 75 -20.71 -17.32 -8.06
N PHE A 76 -20.44 -16.72 -9.23
CA PHE A 76 -20.39 -15.26 -9.41
C PHE A 76 -21.71 -14.56 -9.02
N GLU A 77 -22.86 -15.10 -9.45
CA GLU A 77 -24.18 -14.53 -9.14
C GLU A 77 -24.51 -14.52 -7.64
N THR A 78 -23.89 -15.43 -6.88
CA THR A 78 -24.04 -15.53 -5.42
C THR A 78 -22.88 -14.90 -4.65
N PHE A 79 -21.90 -14.33 -5.35
CA PHE A 79 -20.71 -13.79 -4.72
C PHE A 79 -21.06 -12.55 -3.90
N VAL A 80 -20.78 -12.60 -2.61
CA VAL A 80 -20.88 -11.44 -1.73
C VAL A 80 -19.51 -10.75 -1.69
N PRO A 81 -19.35 -9.57 -2.31
CA PRO A 81 -18.09 -8.87 -2.30
C PRO A 81 -17.70 -8.48 -0.87
N LYS A 82 -16.39 -8.52 -0.61
CA LYS A 82 -15.87 -8.07 0.68
C LYS A 82 -16.22 -6.60 0.87
N LYS A 83 -16.63 -6.23 2.08
CA LYS A 83 -16.81 -4.83 2.45
C LYS A 83 -15.46 -4.12 2.33
N GLU A 84 -15.36 -3.24 1.35
CA GLU A 84 -14.23 -2.34 1.20
C GLU A 84 -14.19 -1.41 2.42
N GLY A 85 -13.17 -1.62 3.26
CA GLY A 85 -12.87 -0.75 4.39
C GLY A 85 -11.85 0.31 3.99
N PRO A 86 -11.61 1.30 4.87
CA PRO A 86 -10.51 2.22 4.67
C PRO A 86 -9.20 1.42 4.68
N SER A 87 -8.34 1.66 3.71
CA SER A 87 -7.05 0.96 3.54
C SER A 87 -5.97 1.58 4.42
N GLU A 88 -6.28 1.72 5.71
CA GLU A 88 -5.46 2.44 6.68
C GLU A 88 -4.21 1.63 7.04
N LEU A 89 -3.12 2.33 7.33
CA LEU A 89 -1.89 1.70 7.80
C LEU A 89 -2.01 1.15 9.24
N TRP A 90 -3.07 1.50 9.98
CA TRP A 90 -3.27 1.13 11.38
C TRP A 90 -3.05 -0.36 11.70
N PRO A 91 -3.60 -1.33 10.94
CA PRO A 91 -3.41 -2.75 11.23
C PRO A 91 -1.94 -3.19 11.16
N VAL A 92 -1.17 -2.57 10.27
CA VAL A 92 0.27 -2.81 10.15
C VAL A 92 0.99 -2.27 11.39
N LEU A 93 0.63 -1.07 11.85
CA LEU A 93 1.23 -0.46 13.04
C LEU A 93 0.91 -1.25 14.32
N GLU A 94 -0.33 -1.74 14.43
CA GLU A 94 -0.75 -2.57 15.55
C GLU A 94 0.00 -3.90 15.58
N ALA A 95 0.10 -4.57 14.43
CA ALA A 95 0.87 -5.82 14.28
C ALA A 95 2.35 -5.62 14.58
N MET A 96 2.95 -4.51 14.11
CA MET A 96 4.33 -4.14 14.39
C MET A 96 4.57 -3.94 15.90
N LYS A 97 3.67 -3.21 16.57
CA LYS A 97 3.72 -2.99 18.02
C LYS A 97 3.65 -4.31 18.80
N ARG A 98 2.76 -5.23 18.42
CA ARG A 98 2.61 -6.52 19.10
C ARG A 98 3.74 -7.50 18.78
N GLY A 99 4.29 -7.45 17.58
CA GLY A 99 5.41 -8.28 17.14
C GLY A 99 6.77 -7.88 17.72
N GLY A 100 6.84 -6.80 18.51
CA GLY A 100 8.10 -6.33 19.10
C GLY A 100 9.09 -5.74 18.07
N ALA A 101 8.64 -5.48 16.84
CA ALA A 101 9.44 -4.81 15.83
C ALA A 101 9.54 -3.31 16.18
N GLY A 102 10.73 -2.87 16.59
CA GLY A 102 11.00 -1.50 17.02
C GLY A 102 11.78 -0.67 16.00
N SER A 103 11.25 0.53 15.70
CA SER A 103 11.86 1.82 15.26
C SER A 103 13.11 1.87 14.38
N ARG A 104 13.49 0.79 13.67
CA ARG A 104 14.66 0.79 12.78
C ARG A 104 14.28 1.05 11.32
N GLU A 105 13.02 0.89 10.98
CA GLU A 105 12.50 1.05 9.64
C GLU A 105 12.47 2.53 9.25
N ARG A 106 13.06 2.85 8.10
CA ARG A 106 13.02 4.20 7.53
C ARG A 106 11.70 4.48 6.81
N PHE A 107 11.07 3.43 6.27
CA PHE A 107 9.83 3.49 5.53
C PHE A 107 8.89 2.37 5.98
N VAL A 108 7.63 2.71 6.26
CA VAL A 108 6.58 1.77 6.63
C VAL A 108 5.37 2.03 5.73
N SER A 109 4.98 1.03 4.94
CA SER A 109 3.83 1.10 4.04
C SER A 109 3.37 -0.29 3.62
N PHE A 110 2.28 -0.33 2.84
CA PHE A 110 1.89 -1.52 2.08
C PHE A 110 2.79 -1.72 0.85
N ARG A 111 3.02 -2.98 0.46
CA ARG A 111 3.80 -3.34 -0.74
C ARG A 111 3.33 -2.61 -2.00
N ASN A 112 2.02 -2.43 -2.15
CA ASN A 112 1.45 -1.79 -3.33
C ASN A 112 1.91 -0.33 -3.53
N ASN A 113 2.18 0.40 -2.45
CA ASN A 113 2.68 1.78 -2.54
C ASN A 113 4.12 1.83 -3.09
N PHE A 114 4.97 0.86 -2.74
CA PHE A 114 6.29 0.75 -3.35
C PHE A 114 6.19 0.35 -4.84
N ASN A 115 5.27 -0.55 -5.18
CA ASN A 115 5.00 -0.89 -6.59
C ASN A 115 4.60 0.33 -7.40
N LYS A 116 3.64 1.14 -6.93
CA LYS A 116 3.25 2.40 -7.61
C LYS A 116 4.46 3.27 -7.93
N ILE A 117 5.37 3.45 -6.97
CA ILE A 117 6.60 4.24 -7.15
C ILE A 117 7.54 3.59 -8.18
N MET A 118 7.84 2.29 -8.04
CA MET A 118 8.75 1.57 -8.92
C MET A 118 8.20 1.41 -10.35
N GLU A 119 6.88 1.34 -10.49
CA GLU A 119 6.18 1.16 -11.77
C GLU A 119 5.89 2.49 -12.47
N THR A 120 6.05 3.64 -11.80
CA THR A 120 5.81 4.98 -12.37
C THR A 120 6.49 5.22 -13.73
N PRO A 121 7.71 4.75 -14.00
CA PRO A 121 8.32 4.91 -15.32
C PRO A 121 7.59 4.15 -16.45
N TYR A 122 6.87 3.08 -16.10
CA TYR A 122 6.24 2.14 -17.02
C TYR A 122 4.72 2.32 -17.12
N ASN A 123 4.07 2.80 -16.05
CA ASN A 123 2.64 3.07 -16.01
C ASN A 123 2.37 4.58 -16.09
N ARG A 124 1.99 5.05 -17.28
CA ARG A 124 1.60 6.45 -17.53
C ARG A 124 0.09 6.68 -17.57
N LYS A 125 -0.71 5.62 -17.47
CA LYS A 125 -2.17 5.68 -17.61
C LYS A 125 -2.86 5.91 -16.28
N ASP A 126 -2.37 5.23 -15.25
CA ASP A 126 -3.04 5.22 -13.96
C ASP A 126 -2.43 6.29 -13.04
N GLU A 127 -3.26 7.26 -12.65
CA GLU A 127 -2.90 8.18 -11.58
C GLU A 127 -2.87 7.42 -10.25
N TRP A 128 -1.93 7.77 -9.38
CA TRP A 128 -1.88 7.27 -8.03
C TRP A 128 -1.52 8.37 -7.04
N ARG A 129 -2.00 8.21 -5.81
CA ARG A 129 -1.66 9.07 -4.68
C ARG A 129 -1.29 8.24 -3.47
N ILE A 130 -0.35 8.76 -2.68
CA ILE A 130 0.13 8.20 -1.43
C ILE A 130 0.19 9.36 -0.44
N ASP A 131 -0.33 9.16 0.77
CA ASP A 131 -0.19 10.15 1.85
C ASP A 131 1.03 9.83 2.70
N LEU A 132 1.76 10.85 3.17
CA LEU A 132 3.06 10.69 3.82
C LEU A 132 3.08 11.37 5.19
N HIS A 133 3.47 10.61 6.21
CA HIS A 133 3.63 11.10 7.58
C HIS A 133 5.01 10.76 8.12
N ARG A 134 5.77 11.74 8.60
CA ARG A 134 7.10 11.49 9.18
C ARG A 134 7.04 11.60 10.71
N VAL A 135 7.39 10.51 11.40
CA VAL A 135 7.42 10.47 12.87
C VAL A 135 8.74 9.86 13.33
N ARG A 136 9.51 10.60 14.14
CA ARG A 136 10.78 10.15 14.75
C ARG A 136 11.78 9.54 13.75
N GLY A 137 11.84 10.09 12.54
CA GLY A 137 12.78 9.63 11.50
C GLY A 137 12.24 8.54 10.57
N THR A 138 11.10 7.91 10.90
CA THR A 138 10.40 6.96 10.04
C THR A 138 9.36 7.67 9.18
N VAL A 139 9.27 7.32 7.91
CA VAL A 139 8.23 7.78 6.98
C VAL A 139 7.16 6.70 6.84
N TYR A 140 5.94 7.04 7.20
CA TYR A 140 4.75 6.22 7.07
C TYR A 140 4.01 6.65 5.80
N MET A 141 3.61 5.69 4.99
CA MET A 141 2.98 5.96 3.70
C MET A 141 1.63 5.25 3.62
N ASP A 142 0.54 6.00 3.57
CA ASP A 142 -0.82 5.46 3.56
C ASP A 142 -1.39 5.37 2.13
N VAL A 143 -2.40 4.52 1.94
CA VAL A 143 -3.08 4.34 0.66
C VAL A 143 -4.15 5.40 0.49
N VAL A 144 -4.04 6.21 -0.56
CA VAL A 144 -5.12 7.09 -0.99
C VAL A 144 -5.84 6.45 -2.17
N LYS A 145 -7.13 6.12 -1.98
CA LYS A 145 -8.01 5.73 -3.07
C LYS A 145 -8.44 6.99 -3.83
N LEU A 146 -8.13 7.04 -5.12
CA LEU A 146 -8.66 8.07 -6.01
C LEU A 146 -10.09 7.68 -6.39
N ALA A 147 -10.93 8.66 -6.71
CA ALA A 147 -12.23 8.38 -7.29
C ALA A 147 -12.03 7.58 -8.58
N GLU A 148 -12.85 6.55 -8.80
CA GLU A 148 -12.82 5.82 -10.06
C GLU A 148 -13.16 6.79 -11.19
N ASN A 149 -12.35 6.78 -12.25
CA ASN A 149 -12.75 7.41 -13.49
C ASN A 149 -13.92 6.58 -14.04
N THR A 150 -15.14 7.06 -13.85
CA THR A 150 -16.33 6.51 -14.49
C THR A 150 -16.20 6.73 -16.00
N PHE A 151 -15.49 5.83 -16.67
CA PHE A 151 -15.65 5.72 -18.12
C PHE A 151 -17.11 5.31 -18.35
N PRO A 152 -17.87 6.01 -19.20
CA PRO A 152 -19.21 5.56 -19.55
C PRO A 152 -19.07 4.13 -20.07
N GLN A 153 -19.73 3.19 -19.41
CA GLN A 153 -19.82 1.82 -19.90
C GLN A 153 -20.35 1.92 -21.33
N GLN A 154 -19.52 1.55 -22.31
CA GLN A 154 -19.97 1.44 -23.68
C GLN A 154 -21.12 0.44 -23.68
N ALA A 155 -22.33 0.93 -23.91
CA ALA A 155 -23.52 0.13 -24.10
C ALA A 155 -23.19 -0.92 -25.17
N ARG A 156 -23.21 -2.19 -24.78
CA ARG A 156 -23.22 -3.32 -25.71
C ARG A 156 -24.62 -3.51 -26.26
#